data_AF-A0A1V3NR08-F1
#
_entry.id   AF-A0A1V3NR08-F1
#
_cell.length_a   1.000
_cell.length_b   1.000
_cell.length_c   1.000
_cell.angle_alpha   90.00
_cell.angle_beta   90.00
_cell.angle_gamma   90.00
#
_symmetry.space_group_name_H-M   'P 1'
#
loop_
_entity.id
_entity.type
_entity.pdbx_description
1 polymer ?
#
loop_
_entity_poly.entity_id
_entity_poly.type
_entity_poly.pdbx_seq_one_letter_code
_entity_poly.pdbx_strand_id
1 'polypeptide(L)'
;MSSDMNEVLNPSARTYDAAFKHAPPGWTREDAIREAEADGLTLTNDHWELIRALQEYYERHKDSRINLRELHDALDERFHTRGGRKYLFALMPKGPVAQGCRIAGLKPPAGTTESGFGSVS
;
A
#
# COMPACT_ATOMS: atom_id res chain seq x y z
N MET A 1 -12.83 18.47 47.19
CA MET A 1 -11.78 19.23 46.50
C MET A 1 -11.15 18.25 45.50
N SER A 2 -11.65 18.17 44.27
CA SER A 2 -11.09 18.85 43.07
C SER A 2 -9.58 18.55 42.96
N SER A 3 -9.04 17.90 41.93
CA SER A 3 -9.38 17.89 40.50
C SER A 3 -8.80 16.59 39.88
N ASP A 4 -9.55 15.86 39.05
CA ASP A 4 -9.51 15.91 37.57
C ASP A 4 -8.12 15.66 36.95
N MET A 5 -7.91 14.45 36.44
CA MET A 5 -7.45 14.21 35.06
C MET A 5 -7.53 12.70 34.75
N ASN A 6 -8.75 12.27 34.43
CA ASN A 6 -8.97 11.16 33.51
C ASN A 6 -8.91 11.76 32.10
N GLU A 7 -8.28 11.04 31.16
CA GLU A 7 -8.36 11.28 29.71
C GLU A 7 -7.57 12.47 29.12
N VAL A 8 -6.46 12.17 28.43
CA VAL A 8 -6.20 12.65 27.06
C VAL A 8 -5.11 11.79 26.41
N LEU A 9 -5.56 10.92 25.50
CA LEU A 9 -4.92 10.53 24.24
C LEU A 9 -3.39 10.62 24.18
N ASN A 10 -2.72 9.47 24.17
CA ASN A 10 -1.48 9.36 23.40
C ASN A 10 -1.87 9.13 21.92
N PRO A 11 -1.80 10.13 21.02
CA PRO A 11 -2.19 9.95 19.62
C PRO A 11 -1.09 9.25 18.79
N SER A 12 -0.03 8.73 19.44
CA SER A 12 1.14 8.17 18.77
C SER A 12 1.41 6.72 19.18
N ALA A 13 0.37 5.95 19.52
CA ALA A 13 0.48 4.51 19.40
C ALA A 13 0.70 4.21 17.92
N ARG A 14 1.96 4.24 17.47
CA ARG A 14 2.39 3.68 16.20
C ARG A 14 1.76 2.29 16.17
N THR A 15 0.70 2.12 15.40
CA THR A 15 0.06 0.84 15.15
C THR A 15 1.09 0.03 14.37
N TYR A 16 2.03 -0.55 15.10
CA TYR A 16 3.08 -1.39 14.55
C TYR A 16 2.44 -2.73 14.24
N ASP A 17 2.03 -2.87 13.00
CA ASP A 17 1.44 -4.11 12.53
C ASP A 17 2.56 -5.07 12.13
N ALA A 18 2.75 -6.13 12.93
CA ALA A 18 3.82 -7.11 12.69
C ALA A 18 3.72 -7.79 11.32
N ALA A 19 2.53 -7.86 10.72
CA ALA A 19 2.35 -8.41 9.37
C ALA A 19 2.88 -7.47 8.28
N PHE A 20 3.07 -6.18 8.59
CA PHE A 20 3.54 -5.13 7.68
C PHE A 20 4.86 -4.53 8.17
N LYS A 21 5.81 -5.40 8.55
CA LYS A 21 7.15 -4.98 9.02
C LYS A 21 7.98 -4.17 8.02
N HIS A 22 7.63 -4.23 6.73
CA HIS A 22 8.29 -3.47 5.65
C HIS A 22 7.51 -2.21 5.26
N ALA A 23 6.41 -1.90 5.95
CA ALA A 23 5.63 -0.70 5.68
C ALA A 23 6.45 0.57 5.95
N PRO A 24 6.22 1.63 5.15
CA PRO A 24 6.85 2.92 5.39
C PRO A 24 6.39 3.51 6.74
N PRO A 25 7.24 4.32 7.39
CA PRO A 25 6.90 4.92 8.68
C PRO A 25 5.69 5.85 8.54
N GLY A 26 4.68 5.65 9.39
CA GLY A 26 3.44 6.44 9.37
C GLY A 26 2.31 5.82 8.55
N TRP A 27 2.56 4.72 7.82
CA TRP A 27 1.50 3.95 7.18
C TRP A 27 0.77 3.07 8.19
N THR A 28 -0.56 2.98 8.05
CA THR A 28 -1.41 2.08 8.83
C THR A 28 -2.39 1.35 7.92
N ARG A 29 -2.92 0.20 8.37
CA ARG A 29 -3.97 -0.50 7.61
C ARG A 29 -5.21 0.36 7.41
N GLU A 30 -5.53 1.21 8.36
CA GLU A 30 -6.68 2.12 8.29
C GLU A 30 -6.52 3.12 7.14
N ASP A 31 -5.32 3.64 6.92
CA ASP A 31 -5.00 4.53 5.80
C ASP A 31 -5.16 3.80 4.46
N ALA A 32 -4.63 2.58 4.37
CA ALA A 32 -4.79 1.72 3.19
C ALA A 32 -6.26 1.41 2.88
N ILE A 33 -7.05 1.09 3.91
CA ILE A 33 -8.49 0.84 3.76
C ILE A 33 -9.19 2.10 3.24
N ARG A 34 -8.92 3.26 3.84
CA ARG A 34 -9.50 4.54 3.39
C ARG A 34 -9.17 4.88 1.95
N GLU A 35 -7.93 4.67 1.51
CA GLU A 35 -7.53 4.89 0.12
C GLU A 35 -8.24 3.92 -0.83
N ALA A 36 -8.33 2.64 -0.46
CA ALA A 36 -9.06 1.66 -1.24
C ALA A 36 -10.56 2.00 -1.33
N GLU A 37 -11.18 2.41 -0.22
CA GLU A 37 -12.58 2.85 -0.19
C GLU A 37 -12.83 4.09 -1.06
N ALA A 38 -11.88 5.03 -1.11
CA ALA A 38 -11.95 6.18 -2.01
C ALA A 38 -11.95 5.78 -3.50
N ASP A 39 -11.33 4.64 -3.82
CA ASP A 39 -11.36 4.01 -5.14
C ASP A 39 -12.56 3.05 -5.35
N GLY A 40 -13.41 2.86 -4.33
CA GLY A 40 -14.52 1.90 -4.36
C GLY A 40 -14.05 0.44 -4.31
N LEU A 41 -12.85 0.18 -3.78
CA LEU A 41 -12.21 -1.12 -3.68
C LEU A 41 -12.29 -1.67 -2.25
N THR A 42 -12.58 -2.97 -2.12
CA THR A 42 -12.55 -3.67 -0.83
C THR A 42 -11.29 -4.52 -0.71
N LEU A 43 -10.45 -4.23 0.28
CA LEU A 43 -9.19 -4.95 0.51
C LEU A 43 -9.42 -6.36 1.05
N THR A 44 -9.36 -7.35 0.18
CA THR A 44 -9.32 -8.78 0.53
C THR A 44 -7.90 -9.25 0.90
N ASN A 45 -7.75 -10.51 1.32
CA ASN A 45 -6.44 -11.11 1.63
C ASN A 45 -5.44 -11.00 0.48
N ASP A 46 -5.87 -11.15 -0.77
CA ASP A 46 -5.03 -10.98 -1.96
C ASP A 46 -4.51 -9.55 -2.11
N HIS A 47 -5.35 -8.55 -1.84
CA HIS A 47 -4.94 -7.15 -1.86
C HIS A 47 -3.89 -6.87 -0.78
N TRP A 48 -4.10 -7.40 0.42
CA TRP A 48 -3.12 -7.28 1.50
C TRP A 48 -1.80 -7.98 1.18
N GLU A 49 -1.84 -9.11 0.49
CA GLU A 49 -0.64 -9.79 0.02
C GLU A 49 0.12 -8.95 -1.02
N LEU A 50 -0.60 -8.34 -1.98
CA LEU A 50 -0.01 -7.43 -2.95
C LEU A 50 0.66 -6.23 -2.28
N ILE A 51 -0.02 -5.60 -1.31
CA ILE A 51 0.51 -4.48 -0.53
C ILE A 51 1.79 -4.87 0.21
N ARG A 52 1.79 -6.03 0.90
CA ARG A 52 3.00 -6.53 1.58
C ARG A 52 4.13 -6.81 0.60
N ALA A 53 3.83 -7.39 -0.56
CA ALA A 53 4.83 -7.67 -1.60
C ALA A 53 5.47 -6.38 -2.12
N LEU A 54 4.68 -5.33 -2.33
CA LEU A 54 5.17 -4.01 -2.72
C LEU A 54 6.08 -3.39 -1.65
N GLN A 55 5.65 -3.41 -0.39
CA GLN A 55 6.44 -2.88 0.73
C GLN A 55 7.76 -3.65 0.89
N GLU A 56 7.72 -4.98 0.83
CA GLU A 56 8.92 -5.82 0.87
C GLU A 56 9.86 -5.53 -0.30
N TYR A 57 9.32 -5.36 -1.51
CA TYR A 57 10.12 -5.01 -2.69
C TYR A 57 10.82 -3.67 -2.54
N TYR A 58 10.10 -2.64 -2.08
CA TYR A 58 10.64 -1.30 -1.89
C TYR A 58 11.68 -1.24 -0.77
N GLU A 59 11.47 -1.98 0.33
CA GLU A 59 12.45 -2.05 1.42
C GLU A 59 13.75 -2.69 0.93
N ARG A 60 13.67 -3.79 0.17
CA ARG A 60 14.85 -4.45 -0.43
C ARG A 60 15.61 -3.58 -1.43
N HIS A 61 14.91 -2.65 -2.09
CA HIS A 61 15.50 -1.78 -3.11
C HIS A 61 15.65 -0.32 -2.65
N LYS A 62 15.57 -0.03 -1.35
CA LYS A 62 15.66 1.33 -0.81
C LYS A 62 16.97 2.06 -1.19
N ASP A 63 18.05 1.30 -1.38
CA ASP A 63 19.38 1.79 -1.73
C ASP A 63 19.63 1.83 -3.27
N SER A 64 18.63 1.47 -4.09
CA SER A 64 18.77 1.31 -5.54
C SER A 64 17.59 1.89 -6.30
N ARG A 65 17.74 2.05 -7.63
CA ARG A 65 16.62 2.48 -8.46
C ARG A 65 15.58 1.37 -8.58
N ILE A 66 14.32 1.69 -8.26
CA ILE A 66 13.18 0.82 -8.50
C ILE A 66 13.00 0.63 -10.01
N ASN A 67 13.21 -0.60 -10.49
CA ASN A 67 12.92 -0.95 -11.87
C ASN A 67 11.46 -1.41 -12.00
N LEU A 68 10.67 -0.64 -12.74
CA LEU A 68 9.24 -0.89 -12.95
C LEU A 68 8.97 -2.25 -13.61
N ARG A 69 9.83 -2.66 -14.54
CA ARG A 69 9.68 -3.93 -15.25
C ARG A 69 9.85 -5.11 -14.30
N GLU A 70 10.93 -5.08 -13.52
CA GLU A 70 11.23 -6.12 -12.52
C GLU A 70 10.13 -6.19 -11.46
N LEU A 71 9.59 -5.05 -11.02
CA LEU A 71 8.47 -5.03 -10.09
C LEU A 71 7.23 -5.71 -10.67
N HIS A 72 6.88 -5.40 -11.92
CA HIS A 72 5.77 -6.04 -12.60
C HIS A 72 5.97 -7.54 -12.77
N ASP A 73 7.18 -7.96 -13.15
CA ASP A 73 7.53 -9.37 -13.34
C ASP A 73 7.49 -10.15 -12.02
N ALA A 74 8.07 -9.58 -10.96
CA ALA A 74 8.04 -10.16 -9.62
C ALA A 74 6.60 -10.30 -9.10
N LEU A 75 5.73 -9.31 -9.34
CA LEU A 75 4.32 -9.43 -8.96
C LEU A 75 3.59 -10.46 -9.82
N ASP A 76 3.84 -10.50 -11.13
CA ASP A 76 3.24 -11.50 -12.02
C ASP A 76 3.59 -12.92 -11.58
N GLU A 77 4.87 -13.17 -11.28
CA GLU A 77 5.35 -14.47 -10.80
C GLU A 77 4.73 -14.84 -9.45
N ARG A 78 4.64 -13.89 -8.51
CA ARG A 78 4.02 -14.10 -7.19
C ARG A 78 2.55 -14.51 -7.29
N PHE A 79 1.83 -13.95 -8.25
CA PHE A 79 0.40 -14.20 -8.45
C PHE A 79 0.13 -15.16 -9.62
N HIS A 80 1.15 -15.80 -10.19
CA HIS A 80 1.01 -16.60 -11.42
C HIS A 80 0.00 -17.73 -11.24
N THR A 81 -0.02 -18.36 -10.06
CA THR A 81 -0.94 -19.46 -9.71
C THR A 81 -2.41 -19.03 -9.67
N ARG A 82 -2.67 -17.72 -9.50
CA ARG A 82 -4.02 -17.13 -9.42
C ARG A 82 -4.45 -16.44 -10.71
N GLY A 83 -3.61 -16.45 -11.74
CA GLY A 83 -3.88 -15.81 -13.04
C GLY A 83 -2.90 -14.67 -13.39
N GLY A 84 -1.85 -14.48 -12.59
CA GLY A 84 -0.76 -13.54 -12.85
C GLY A 84 -1.26 -12.12 -13.08
N ARG A 85 -0.75 -11.49 -14.13
CA ARG A 85 -1.07 -10.11 -14.51
C ARG A 85 -2.55 -9.86 -14.71
N LYS A 86 -3.32 -10.79 -15.29
CA LYS A 86 -4.77 -10.62 -15.45
C LYS A 86 -5.46 -10.51 -14.08
N TYR A 87 -5.03 -11.34 -13.13
CA TYR A 87 -5.55 -11.31 -11.76
C TYR A 87 -5.15 -10.04 -11.02
N LEU A 88 -3.90 -9.58 -11.18
CA LEU A 88 -3.44 -8.31 -10.62
C LEU A 88 -4.25 -7.11 -11.09
N PHE A 89 -4.62 -7.06 -12.37
CA PHE A 89 -5.53 -6.02 -12.89
C PHE A 89 -6.98 -6.18 -12.41
N ALA A 90 -7.40 -7.38 -12.01
CA ALA A 90 -8.71 -7.58 -11.37
C ALA A 90 -8.72 -7.09 -9.92
N LEU A 91 -7.61 -7.27 -9.19
CA LEU A 91 -7.44 -6.74 -7.83
C LEU A 91 -7.30 -5.21 -7.84
N MET A 92 -6.51 -4.68 -8.76
CA MET A 92 -6.19 -3.26 -8.84
C MET A 92 -6.53 -2.73 -10.25
N PRO A 93 -7.79 -2.38 -10.50
CA PRO A 93 -8.27 -2.01 -11.83
C PRO A 93 -7.62 -0.72 -12.36
N LYS A 94 -7.16 0.19 -11.48
CA LYS A 94 -6.45 1.41 -11.87
C LYS A 94 -4.95 1.17 -12.10
N GLY A 95 -4.47 -0.05 -11.87
CA GLY A 95 -3.11 -0.49 -12.15
C GLY A 95 -2.47 -1.11 -10.90
N PRO A 96 -1.95 -2.34 -10.98
CA PRO A 96 -1.47 -3.07 -9.80
C PRO A 96 -0.27 -2.45 -9.10
N VAL A 97 0.60 -1.77 -9.85
CA VAL A 97 1.74 -1.07 -9.27
C VAL A 97 1.35 0.32 -8.81
N ALA A 98 0.64 1.09 -9.63
CA ALA A 98 0.35 2.50 -9.33
C ALA A 98 -0.65 2.62 -8.16
N GLN A 99 -1.82 1.99 -8.30
CA GLN A 99 -2.84 1.93 -7.25
C GLN A 99 -2.34 1.16 -6.03
N GLY A 100 -1.63 0.04 -6.26
CA GLY A 100 -1.06 -0.76 -5.18
C GLY A 100 -0.01 0.01 -4.35
N CYS A 101 0.90 0.74 -4.99
CA CYS A 101 1.91 1.54 -4.29
C CYS A 101 1.25 2.64 -3.46
N ARG A 102 0.21 3.29 -4.00
CA ARG A 102 -0.54 4.31 -3.27
C ARG A 102 -1.16 3.75 -1.98
N ILE A 103 -1.92 2.67 -2.10
CA ILE A 103 -2.56 1.99 -0.96
C ILE A 103 -1.49 1.46 0.03
N ALA A 104 -0.32 1.07 -0.47
CA ALA A 104 0.81 0.62 0.33
C ALA A 104 1.58 1.74 1.05
N GLY A 105 1.23 3.02 0.82
CA GLY A 105 1.93 4.18 1.37
C GLY A 105 3.28 4.46 0.70
N LEU A 106 3.52 3.89 -0.48
CA LEU A 106 4.78 3.97 -1.21
C LEU A 106 4.72 5.02 -2.30
N LYS A 107 5.84 5.72 -2.53
CA LYS A 107 5.95 6.63 -3.66
C LYS A 107 5.95 5.82 -4.97
N PRO A 108 4.96 6.01 -5.86
CA PRO A 108 4.95 5.33 -7.14
C PRO A 108 6.19 5.73 -7.96
N PRO A 109 6.78 4.79 -8.72
CA PRO A 109 8.01 5.06 -9.46
C PRO A 109 7.70 5.95 -10.68
N ALA A 110 8.70 6.72 -11.11
CA ALA A 110 8.57 7.64 -12.25
C ALA A 110 8.16 6.87 -13.53
N GLY A 111 7.05 7.28 -14.16
CA GLY A 111 6.50 6.64 -15.36
C GLY A 111 5.17 5.91 -15.15
N THR A 112 4.66 5.81 -13.92
CA THR A 112 3.30 5.34 -13.66
C THR A 112 2.30 6.50 -13.86
N THR A 113 1.43 6.39 -14.86
CA THR A 113 0.36 7.38 -15.09
C THR A 113 -0.83 7.02 -14.21
N GLU A 114 -0.97 7.70 -13.08
CA GLU A 114 -2.18 7.64 -12.26
C GLU A 114 -3.20 8.62 -12.85
N SER A 115 -4.16 8.12 -13.62
CA SER A 115 -5.33 8.91 -14.03
C SER A 115 -6.23 9.14 -12.82
N GLY A 116 -5.87 10.07 -11.94
CA GLY A 116 -6.70 10.38 -10.78
C GLY A 116 -6.12 11.28 -9.69
N PHE A 117 -4.95 11.90 -9.86
CA PHE A 117 -4.49 12.92 -8.91
C PHE A 117 -5.25 14.23 -9.16
N GLY A 118 -6.48 14.29 -8.65
CA GLY A 118 -7.20 15.54 -8.47
C GLY A 118 -6.45 16.38 -7.44
N SER A 119 -5.88 17.49 -7.89
CA SER A 119 -5.43 18.57 -7.03
C SER A 119 -6.52 18.91 -6.03
N VAL A 120 -6.29 18.60 -4.75
CA VAL A 120 -6.98 19.27 -3.66
C VAL A 120 -6.07 20.44 -3.25
N SER A 121 -6.44 21.62 -3.75
CA SER A 121 -5.96 22.92 -3.26
C SER A 121 -6.81 23.38 -2.09
#